data_AF-A0A3D1ERD4-F1
#
_entry.id   AF-A0A3D1ERD4-F1
#
_cell.length_a   1.000
_cell.length_b   1.000
_cell.length_c   1.000
_cell.angle_alpha   90.00
_cell.angle_beta   90.00
_cell.angle_gamma   90.00
#
_symmetry.space_group_name_H-M   'P 1'
#
loop_
_entity.id
_entity.type
_entity.pdbx_description
1 polymer ?
#
loop_
_entity_poly.entity_id
_entity_poly.type
_entity_poly.pdbx_seq_one_letter_code
_entity_poly.pdbx_strand_id
1 'polypeptide(L)'
;MSPFRTFFTEMIRHERKRVLAGLACAFVSAGGLGGGLLALAAPLRLLLDPNSSATLRSLLAEGAMGFTPPPWMVGWVPEETWAGVLTLFGVLLVVTVVGSASSYAHQALTTTACVRAISRIRGRVYGRLIRLELSDLQRLGAIESVSRITRDTTLLQRGFQVLVGKSVTQAARGFGAFAAA
;
A
#
# COMPACT_ATOMS: atom_id res chain seq x y z
N MET A 1 -4.52 -26.78 -12.97
CA MET A 1 -4.08 -25.52 -12.32
C MET A 1 -4.27 -24.39 -13.32
N SER A 2 -4.96 -23.29 -12.97
CA SER A 2 -5.38 -22.28 -13.97
C SER A 2 -4.18 -21.55 -14.60
N PRO A 3 -4.17 -21.29 -15.93
CA PRO A 3 -3.08 -20.59 -16.64
C PRO A 3 -2.67 -19.26 -15.99
N PHE A 4 -3.65 -18.59 -15.38
CA PHE A 4 -3.46 -17.36 -14.61
C PHE A 4 -2.45 -17.51 -13.46
N ARG A 5 -2.54 -18.61 -12.69
CA ARG A 5 -1.64 -18.85 -11.55
C ARG A 5 -0.18 -18.99 -11.98
N THR A 6 0.06 -19.60 -13.13
CA THR A 6 1.42 -19.79 -13.66
C THR A 6 2.05 -18.44 -13.99
N PHE A 7 1.35 -17.58 -14.74
CA PHE A 7 1.86 -16.24 -15.07
C PHE A 7 2.00 -15.33 -13.86
N PHE A 8 1.09 -15.45 -12.89
CA PHE A 8 1.17 -14.69 -11.63
C PHE A 8 2.38 -15.11 -10.78
N THR A 9 2.62 -16.41 -10.65
CA THR A 9 3.79 -16.94 -9.92
C THR A 9 5.09 -16.53 -10.59
N GLU A 10 5.12 -16.51 -11.92
CA GLU A 10 6.27 -16.07 -12.69
C GLU A 10 6.55 -14.56 -12.51
N MET A 11 5.50 -13.73 -12.51
CA MET A 11 5.61 -12.31 -12.16
C MET A 11 6.22 -12.12 -10.78
N ILE A 12 5.71 -12.82 -9.76
CA ILE A 12 6.21 -12.73 -8.38
C ILE A 12 7.68 -13.15 -8.31
N ARG A 13 8.07 -14.22 -9.01
CA ARG A 13 9.45 -14.71 -8.97
C ARG A 13 10.43 -13.72 -9.61
N HIS A 14 10.05 -13.09 -10.72
CA HIS A 14 10.93 -12.16 -11.45
C HIS A 14 10.97 -10.74 -10.88
N GLU A 15 9.88 -10.28 -10.27
CA GLU A 15 9.76 -8.92 -9.73
C GLU A 15 9.66 -8.92 -8.18
N ARG A 16 10.11 -10.01 -7.53
CA ARG A 16 9.99 -10.27 -6.07
C ARG A 16 10.40 -9.07 -5.23
N LYS A 17 11.54 -8.45 -5.55
CA LYS A 17 12.08 -7.32 -4.78
C LYS A 17 11.13 -6.13 -4.76
N ARG A 18 10.47 -5.83 -5.89
CA ARG A 18 9.54 -4.69 -6.02
C ARG A 18 8.19 -4.99 -5.39
N VAL A 19 7.69 -6.21 -5.56
CA VAL A 19 6.44 -6.63 -4.93
C VAL A 19 6.58 -6.64 -3.41
N LEU A 20 7.72 -7.12 -2.89
CA LEU A 20 8.00 -7.14 -1.46
C LEU A 20 8.20 -5.73 -0.89
N ALA A 21 8.95 -4.86 -1.59
CA ALA A 21 9.09 -3.46 -1.20
C ALA A 21 7.74 -2.72 -1.22
N GLY A 22 6.92 -2.96 -2.24
CA GLY A 22 5.56 -2.42 -2.31
C GLY A 22 4.72 -2.91 -1.14
N LEU A 23 4.76 -4.21 -0.82
CA LEU A 23 4.03 -4.77 0.31
C LEU A 23 4.45 -4.13 1.65
N ALA A 24 5.75 -3.94 1.87
CA ALA A 24 6.26 -3.24 3.05
C ALA A 24 5.70 -1.80 3.14
N CYS A 25 5.72 -1.04 2.04
CA CYS A 25 5.12 0.29 1.99
C CYS A 25 3.60 0.28 2.26
N ALA A 26 2.88 -0.75 1.81
CA ALA A 26 1.45 -0.89 2.09
C ALA A 26 1.19 -1.08 3.59
N PHE A 27 1.99 -1.90 4.27
CA PHE A 27 1.89 -2.09 5.72
C PHE A 27 2.24 -0.81 6.49
N VAL A 28 3.29 -0.09 6.09
CA VAL A 28 3.65 1.21 6.69
C VAL A 28 2.52 2.23 6.52
N SER A 29 1.90 2.29 5.35
CA SER A 29 0.77 3.19 5.08
C SER A 29 -0.50 2.80 5.87
N ALA A 30 -0.78 1.50 5.98
CA ALA A 30 -1.92 1.01 6.76
C ALA A 30 -1.77 1.30 8.25
N GLY A 31 -0.56 1.13 8.81
CA GLY A 31 -0.24 1.51 10.18
C GLY A 31 -0.43 3.00 10.44
N GLY A 32 -0.05 3.86 9.49
CA GLY A 32 -0.24 5.31 9.62
C GLY A 32 -1.70 5.76 9.72
N LEU A 33 -2.61 5.13 8.98
CA LEU A 33 -4.05 5.44 9.05
C LEU A 33 -4.72 4.86 10.30
N GLY A 34 -4.43 3.59 10.63
CA GLY A 34 -5.01 2.96 11.82
C GLY A 34 -4.49 3.59 13.12
N GLY A 35 -3.18 3.77 13.23
CA GLY A 35 -2.55 4.42 14.38
C GLY A 35 -2.87 5.91 14.48
N GLY A 36 -2.97 6.62 13.34
CA GLY A 36 -3.33 8.05 13.33
C GLY A 36 -4.74 8.33 13.85
N LEU A 37 -5.71 7.46 13.56
CA LEU A 37 -7.07 7.58 14.08
C LEU A 37 -7.13 7.34 15.60
N LEU A 38 -6.40 6.36 16.12
CA LEU A 38 -6.32 6.13 17.58
C LEU A 38 -5.61 7.25 18.31
N ALA A 39 -4.50 7.75 17.73
CA ALA A 39 -3.74 8.85 18.32
C ALA A 39 -4.57 10.13 18.44
N LEU A 40 -5.62 10.30 17.63
CA LEU A 40 -6.54 11.42 17.70
C LEU A 40 -7.60 11.28 18.79
N ALA A 41 -7.95 10.06 19.22
CA ALA A 41 -9.04 9.83 20.16
C ALA A 41 -8.77 10.40 21.56
N ALA A 42 -7.57 10.19 22.11
CA ALA A 42 -7.21 10.67 23.45
C ALA A 42 -7.10 12.22 23.54
N PRO A 43 -6.45 12.92 22.58
CA PRO A 43 -6.43 14.37 22.55
C PRO A 43 -7.79 15.02 22.30
N LEU A 44 -8.65 14.40 21.48
CA LEU A 44 -10.02 14.89 21.28
C LEU A 44 -10.83 14.86 22.57
N ARG A 45 -10.68 13.80 23.39
CA ARG A 45 -11.30 13.74 24.72
C ARG A 45 -10.78 14.84 25.65
N LEU A 46 -9.48 15.12 25.59
CA LEU A 46 -8.87 16.22 26.36
C LEU A 46 -9.42 17.60 25.94
N LEU A 47 -9.63 17.82 24.63
CA LEU A 47 -10.21 19.07 24.11
C LEU A 47 -11.70 19.21 24.41
N LEU A 48 -12.43 18.10 24.52
CA LEU A 48 -13.88 18.10 24.73
C LEU A 48 -14.28 18.21 26.20
N ASP A 49 -13.36 17.98 27.15
CA ASP A 49 -13.63 18.06 28.59
C ASP A 49 -13.25 19.45 29.14
N PRO A 50 -14.23 20.37 29.35
CA PRO A 50 -13.94 21.76 29.72
C PRO A 50 -13.37 21.95 31.14
N ASN A 51 -13.32 20.89 31.95
CA ASN A 51 -12.88 20.92 33.35
C ASN A 51 -11.50 20.25 33.58
N SER A 52 -10.85 19.73 32.53
CA SER A 52 -9.61 18.99 32.67
C SER A 52 -8.39 19.92 32.52
N SER A 53 -7.62 20.08 33.59
CA SER A 53 -6.29 20.69 33.56
C SER A 53 -5.19 19.70 33.11
N ALA A 54 -5.57 18.55 32.56
CA ALA A 54 -4.62 17.55 32.11
C ALA A 54 -3.93 18.02 30.81
N THR A 55 -2.61 17.86 30.78
CA THR A 55 -1.79 18.21 29.63
C THR A 55 -1.57 16.99 28.74
N LEU A 56 -1.34 17.19 27.45
CA LEU A 56 -0.90 16.14 26.53
C LEU A 56 0.27 15.29 27.06
N ARG A 57 1.17 15.90 27.83
CA ARG A 57 2.29 15.24 28.51
C ARG A 57 1.85 14.26 29.59
N SER A 58 0.83 14.58 30.40
CA SER A 58 0.33 13.68 31.44
C SER A 58 -0.42 12.51 30.84
N LEU A 59 -1.20 12.72 29.77
CA LEU A 59 -1.85 11.64 29.03
C LEU A 59 -0.85 10.70 28.32
N LEU A 60 0.26 11.23 27.80
CA LEU A 60 1.35 10.42 27.26
C LEU A 60 2.03 9.58 28.35
N ALA A 61 2.24 10.16 29.53
CA ALA A 61 2.88 9.49 30.66
C ALA A 61 2.00 8.38 31.26
N GLU A 62 0.67 8.57 31.27
CA GLU A 62 -0.31 7.58 31.72
C GLU A 62 -0.51 6.42 30.74
N GLY A 63 0.05 6.51 29.52
CA GLY A 63 -0.07 5.45 28.51
C GLY A 63 -1.48 5.34 27.93
N ALA A 64 -2.28 6.41 27.96
CA ALA A 64 -3.65 6.45 27.46
C ALA A 64 -3.78 6.12 25.96
N MET A 65 -2.67 6.09 25.24
CA MET A 65 -2.57 5.71 23.83
C MET A 65 -2.36 4.20 23.60
N GLY A 66 -2.42 3.36 24.64
CA GLY A 66 -2.19 1.91 24.56
C GLY A 66 -0.72 1.51 24.35
N PHE A 67 0.18 2.49 24.30
CA PHE A 67 1.62 2.35 24.17
C PHE A 67 2.28 3.34 25.14
N THR A 68 3.27 2.91 25.90
CA THR A 68 4.06 3.76 26.78
C THR A 68 5.27 4.29 26.00
N PRO A 69 5.24 5.55 25.53
CA PRO A 69 6.36 6.11 24.79
C PRO A 69 7.58 6.24 25.69
N PRO A 70 8.80 6.03 25.15
CA PRO A 70 10.01 6.15 25.93
C PRO A 70 10.23 7.60 26.43
N PRO A 71 10.93 7.78 27.57
CA PRO A 71 10.97 9.06 28.30
C PRO A 71 11.49 10.26 27.49
N TRP A 72 12.36 10.01 26.52
CA TRP A 72 12.92 11.03 25.65
C TRP A 72 11.86 11.66 24.73
N MET A 73 10.80 10.93 24.34
CA MET A 73 9.69 11.49 23.57
C MET A 73 8.80 12.41 24.43
N VAL A 74 8.59 12.04 25.70
CA VAL A 74 7.77 12.79 26.65
C VAL A 74 8.42 14.14 27.03
N GLY A 75 9.74 14.21 26.98
CA GLY A 75 10.49 15.46 27.22
C GLY A 75 10.38 16.49 26.09
N TRP A 76 9.98 16.08 24.89
CA TRP A 76 9.81 16.98 23.74
C TRP A 76 8.41 17.59 23.65
N VAL A 77 7.45 17.07 24.44
CA VAL A 77 6.07 17.55 24.46
C VAL A 77 5.97 18.75 25.44
N PRO A 78 5.53 19.93 24.97
CA PRO A 78 5.32 21.09 25.83
C PRO A 78 4.30 20.83 26.93
N GLU A 79 4.50 21.45 28.10
CA GLU A 79 3.54 21.36 29.22
C GLU A 79 2.28 22.23 29.01
N GLU A 80 2.33 23.17 28.08
CA GLU A 80 1.23 24.07 27.75
C GLU A 80 0.20 23.38 26.85
N THR A 81 -1.09 23.47 27.19
CA THR A 81 -2.18 22.82 26.45
C THR A 81 -2.19 23.21 24.96
N TRP A 82 -2.05 24.51 24.65
CA TRP A 82 -2.05 24.99 23.27
C TRP A 82 -0.83 24.51 22.47
N ALA A 83 0.35 24.55 23.07
CA ALA A 83 1.57 24.05 22.43
C ALA A 83 1.53 22.53 22.24
N GLY A 84 0.93 21.80 23.19
CA GLY A 84 0.64 20.37 23.05
C GLY A 84 -0.23 20.09 21.80
N VAL A 85 -1.33 20.82 21.64
CA VAL A 85 -2.21 20.68 20.46
C VAL A 85 -1.44 20.94 19.15
N LEU A 86 -0.61 21.99 19.10
CA LEU A 86 0.24 22.27 17.94
C LEU A 86 1.22 21.13 17.64
N THR A 87 1.84 20.54 18.67
CA THR A 87 2.72 19.37 18.47
C THR A 87 1.97 18.15 17.95
N LEU A 88 0.73 17.91 18.42
CA LEU A 88 -0.12 16.84 17.92
C LEU A 88 -0.41 17.02 16.42
N PHE A 89 -0.83 18.22 16.01
CA PHE A 89 -1.05 18.53 14.59
C PHE A 89 0.23 18.40 13.77
N GLY A 90 1.38 18.78 14.32
CA GLY A 90 2.69 18.59 13.69
C GLY A 90 3.02 17.11 13.45
N VAL A 91 2.84 16.27 14.47
CA VAL A 91 3.04 14.80 14.34
C VAL A 91 2.05 14.20 13.35
N LEU A 92 0.76 14.58 13.42
CA LEU A 92 -0.26 14.11 12.50
C LEU A 92 0.08 14.48 11.05
N LEU A 93 0.58 15.70 10.83
CA LEU A 93 1.05 16.15 9.51
C LEU A 93 2.19 15.27 9.01
N VAL A 94 3.20 15.00 9.84
CA VAL A 94 4.33 14.12 9.47
C VAL A 94 3.83 12.70 9.14
N VAL A 95 2.98 12.11 9.98
CA VAL A 95 2.40 10.78 9.75
C VAL A 95 1.60 10.74 8.45
N THR A 96 0.86 11.80 8.15
CA THR A 96 0.07 11.92 6.91
C THR A 96 0.96 12.02 5.67
N VAL A 97 2.01 12.83 5.72
CA VAL A 97 2.98 12.97 4.63
C VAL A 97 3.71 11.64 4.38
N VAL A 98 4.17 10.98 5.44
CA VAL A 98 4.82 9.66 5.31
C VAL A 98 3.84 8.60 4.82
N GLY A 99 2.62 8.59 5.35
CA GLY A 99 1.57 7.63 4.96
C GLY A 99 1.18 7.76 3.49
N SER A 100 1.05 9.00 3.00
CA SER A 100 0.75 9.30 1.59
C SER A 100 1.93 8.98 0.66
N ALA A 101 3.17 9.34 1.04
CA ALA A 101 4.38 8.97 0.31
C ALA A 101 4.53 7.45 0.19
N SER A 102 4.27 6.71 1.28
CA SER A 102 4.30 5.24 1.29
C SER A 102 3.20 4.64 0.41
N SER A 103 1.98 5.20 0.44
CA SER A 103 0.90 4.77 -0.45
C SER A 103 1.25 5.00 -1.92
N TYR A 104 1.86 6.13 -2.25
CA TYR A 104 2.34 6.42 -3.59
C TYR A 104 3.44 5.44 -4.02
N ALA A 105 4.44 5.20 -3.16
CA ALA A 105 5.52 4.26 -3.42
C ALA A 105 4.98 2.84 -3.69
N HIS A 106 4.01 2.37 -2.89
CA HIS A 106 3.33 1.10 -3.13
C HIS A 106 2.67 1.07 -4.51
N GLN A 107 1.89 2.10 -4.86
CA GLN A 107 1.19 2.14 -6.15
C GLN A 107 2.16 2.21 -7.34
N ALA A 108 3.25 2.97 -7.23
CA ALA A 108 4.27 3.09 -8.26
C ALA A 108 5.03 1.77 -8.48
N LEU A 109 5.47 1.12 -7.41
CA LEU A 109 6.22 -0.14 -7.47
C LEU A 109 5.38 -1.28 -8.01
N THR A 110 4.13 -1.42 -7.53
CA THR A 110 3.21 -2.47 -7.99
C THR A 110 2.83 -2.30 -9.46
N THR A 111 2.54 -1.08 -9.89
CA THR A 111 2.23 -0.78 -11.31
C THR A 111 3.43 -1.08 -12.19
N THR A 112 4.64 -0.66 -11.79
CA THR A 112 5.86 -0.92 -12.55
C THR A 112 6.15 -2.41 -12.69
N ALA A 113 5.97 -3.19 -11.62
CA ALA A 113 6.14 -4.64 -11.65
C ALA A 113 5.14 -5.31 -12.60
N CYS A 114 3.87 -4.90 -12.56
CA CYS A 114 2.83 -5.44 -13.44
C CYS A 114 3.10 -5.15 -14.91
N VAL A 115 3.45 -3.90 -15.25
CA VAL A 115 3.77 -3.49 -16.62
C VAL A 115 4.96 -4.28 -17.15
N ARG A 116 6.06 -4.38 -16.39
CA ARG A 116 7.25 -5.13 -16.83
C ARG A 116 6.97 -6.61 -17.02
N ALA A 117 6.19 -7.23 -16.13
CA ALA A 117 5.82 -8.63 -16.26
C ALA A 117 5.00 -8.88 -17.54
N ILE A 118 4.04 -7.99 -17.83
CA ILE A 118 3.22 -8.08 -19.04
C ILE A 118 4.03 -7.84 -20.31
N SER A 119 4.96 -6.88 -20.32
CA SER A 119 5.86 -6.67 -21.45
C SER A 119 6.70 -7.92 -21.76
N ARG A 120 7.20 -8.62 -20.73
CA ARG A 120 7.92 -9.89 -20.92
C ARG A 120 7.02 -11.00 -21.46
N ILE A 121 5.80 -11.12 -20.95
CA ILE A 121 4.82 -12.12 -21.45
C ILE A 121 4.51 -11.82 -22.92
N ARG A 122 4.18 -10.56 -23.24
CA ARG A 122 3.88 -10.13 -24.62
C ARG A 122 5.05 -10.40 -25.57
N GLY A 123 6.28 -10.08 -25.16
CA GLY A 123 7.48 -10.38 -25.95
C GLY A 123 7.68 -11.87 -26.23
N ARG A 124 7.43 -12.75 -25.24
CA ARG A 124 7.52 -14.20 -25.44
C ARG A 124 6.44 -14.75 -26.35
N VAL A 125 5.20 -14.27 -26.21
CA VAL A 125 4.09 -14.73 -27.05
C VAL A 125 4.28 -14.24 -28.48
N TYR A 126 4.70 -12.99 -28.68
CA TYR A 126 5.03 -12.45 -29.99
C TYR A 126 6.21 -13.20 -30.64
N GLY A 127 7.26 -13.48 -29.87
CA GLY A 127 8.42 -14.26 -30.32
C GLY A 127 8.08 -15.70 -30.74
N ARG A 128 7.03 -16.30 -30.19
CA ARG A 128 6.49 -17.59 -30.66
C ARG A 128 5.61 -17.42 -31.90
N LEU A 129 4.80 -16.37 -31.95
CA LEU A 129 3.91 -16.09 -33.08
C LEU A 129 4.69 -15.95 -34.39
N ILE A 130 5.83 -15.24 -34.37
CA ILE A 130 6.68 -15.04 -35.56
C ILE A 130 7.45 -16.32 -35.99
N ARG A 131 7.49 -17.35 -35.15
CA ARG A 131 8.18 -18.63 -35.43
C ARG A 131 7.20 -19.73 -35.86
N LEU A 132 5.90 -19.43 -35.94
CA LEU A 132 4.90 -20.37 -36.44
C LEU A 132 5.03 -20.54 -37.96
N GLU A 133 4.68 -21.72 -38.45
CA GLU A 133 4.57 -21.98 -39.87
C GLU A 133 3.49 -21.10 -40.51
N LEU A 134 3.70 -20.71 -41.77
CA LEU A 134 2.79 -19.80 -42.49
C LEU A 134 1.38 -20.38 -42.62
N SER A 135 1.28 -21.71 -42.74
CA SER A 135 0.04 -22.50 -42.80
C SER A 135 -0.80 -22.32 -41.53
N ASP A 136 -0.18 -22.41 -40.36
CA ASP A 136 -0.85 -22.22 -39.07
C ASP A 136 -1.23 -20.75 -38.86
N LEU A 137 -0.35 -19.81 -39.25
CA LEU A 137 -0.62 -18.38 -39.12
C LEU A 137 -1.79 -17.94 -40.02
N GLN A 138 -1.91 -18.50 -41.22
CA GLN A 138 -3.07 -18.27 -42.11
C GLN A 138 -4.37 -18.83 -41.50
N ARG A 139 -4.33 -20.00 -40.87
CA ARG A 139 -5.51 -20.60 -40.21
C ARG A 139 -5.97 -19.81 -38.98
N LEU A 140 -5.03 -19.28 -38.20
CA LEU A 140 -5.32 -18.51 -36.98
C LEU A 140 -5.72 -17.04 -37.24
N GLY A 141 -5.36 -16.50 -38.42
CA GLY A 141 -5.52 -15.09 -38.73
C GLY A 141 -4.52 -14.23 -37.96
N ALA A 142 -3.54 -13.66 -38.67
CA ALA A 142 -2.48 -12.86 -38.07
C ALA A 142 -3.01 -11.65 -37.28
N ILE A 143 -4.02 -10.96 -37.83
CA ILE A 143 -4.65 -9.79 -37.20
C ILE A 143 -5.38 -10.19 -35.92
N GLU A 144 -6.15 -11.29 -35.95
CA GLU A 144 -6.87 -11.80 -34.79
C GLU A 144 -5.90 -12.25 -33.68
N SER A 145 -4.79 -12.88 -34.05
CA SER A 145 -3.75 -13.30 -33.11
C SER A 145 -3.10 -12.11 -32.40
N VAL A 146 -2.74 -11.04 -33.12
CA VAL A 146 -2.19 -9.81 -32.53
C VAL A 146 -3.21 -9.09 -31.66
N SER A 147 -4.47 -9.05 -32.09
CA SER A 147 -5.60 -8.49 -31.34
C SER A 147 -5.78 -9.20 -30.00
N ARG A 148 -5.84 -10.54 -30.01
CA ARG A 148 -5.92 -11.36 -28.79
C ARG A 148 -4.75 -11.16 -27.86
N ILE A 149 -3.51 -11.19 -28.38
CA ILE A 149 -2.32 -10.94 -27.58
C ILE A 149 -2.42 -9.60 -26.86
N THR A 150 -2.84 -8.54 -27.55
CA THR A 150 -2.94 -7.20 -26.96
C THR A 150 -4.07 -7.11 -25.94
N ARG A 151 -5.26 -7.63 -26.27
CA ARG A 151 -6.45 -7.56 -25.43
C ARG A 151 -6.31 -8.43 -24.17
N ASP A 152 -5.89 -9.68 -24.34
CA ASP A 152 -5.75 -10.64 -23.24
C ASP A 152 -4.64 -10.24 -22.28
N THR A 153 -3.50 -9.75 -22.80
CA THR A 153 -2.43 -9.25 -21.92
C THR A 153 -2.84 -8.00 -21.16
N THR A 154 -3.72 -7.16 -21.72
CA THR A 154 -4.26 -5.98 -21.01
C THR A 154 -5.21 -6.41 -19.89
N LEU A 155 -6.06 -7.43 -20.11
CA LEU A 155 -6.89 -8.00 -19.06
C LEU A 155 -6.06 -8.65 -17.96
N LEU A 156 -5.00 -9.38 -18.33
CA LEU A 156 -4.07 -9.99 -17.39
C LEU A 156 -3.37 -8.91 -16.53
N GLN A 157 -2.94 -7.80 -17.14
CA GLN A 157 -2.35 -6.67 -16.44
C GLN A 157 -3.28 -6.10 -15.38
N ARG A 158 -4.55 -5.87 -15.73
CA ARG A 158 -5.57 -5.36 -14.80
C ARG A 158 -5.78 -6.34 -13.65
N GLY A 159 -5.85 -7.64 -13.93
CA GLY A 159 -5.94 -8.68 -12.90
C GLY A 159 -4.77 -8.66 -11.92
N PHE A 160 -3.54 -8.55 -12.42
CA PHE A 160 -2.34 -8.43 -11.58
C PHE A 160 -2.36 -7.17 -10.70
N GLN A 161 -2.79 -6.04 -11.27
CA GLN A 161 -2.86 -4.77 -10.55
C GLN A 161 -3.91 -4.78 -9.43
N VAL A 162 -5.04 -5.45 -9.64
CA VAL A 162 -6.06 -5.63 -8.59
C VAL A 162 -5.51 -6.48 -7.44
N LEU A 163 -4.92 -7.65 -7.77
CA LEU A 163 -4.43 -8.59 -6.77
C LEU A 163 -3.27 -8.03 -5.93
N VAL A 164 -2.31 -7.35 -6.56
CA VAL A 164 -1.08 -6.90 -5.87
C VAL A 164 -1.22 -5.49 -5.31
N GLY A 165 -2.08 -4.65 -5.90
CA GLY A 165 -2.26 -3.26 -5.48
C GLY A 165 -3.44 -3.10 -4.51
N LYS A 166 -4.64 -2.93 -5.08
CA LYS A 166 -5.83 -2.50 -4.31
C LYS A 166 -6.23 -3.50 -3.24
N SER A 167 -6.28 -4.80 -3.57
CA SER A 167 -6.69 -5.83 -2.61
C SER A 167 -5.74 -5.92 -1.42
N VAL A 168 -4.43 -5.84 -1.66
CA VAL A 168 -3.40 -5.85 -0.60
C VAL A 168 -3.53 -4.62 0.29
N THR A 169 -3.68 -3.43 -0.30
CA THR A 169 -3.80 -2.18 0.47
C THR A 169 -5.09 -2.15 1.31
N GLN A 170 -6.21 -2.63 0.74
CA GLN A 170 -7.48 -2.71 1.48
C GLN A 170 -7.42 -3.73 2.62
N ALA A 171 -6.83 -4.90 2.38
CA ALA A 171 -6.61 -5.90 3.43
C ALA A 171 -5.72 -5.34 4.53
N ALA A 172 -4.59 -4.69 4.18
CA ALA A 172 -3.70 -4.08 5.15
C ALA A 172 -4.39 -3.01 6.00
N ARG A 173 -5.18 -2.11 5.39
CA ARG A 173 -5.97 -1.11 6.12
C ARG A 173 -7.03 -1.74 7.01
N GLY A 174 -7.69 -2.81 6.55
CA GLY A 174 -8.65 -3.57 7.36
C GLY A 174 -8.01 -4.19 8.60
N PHE A 175 -6.84 -4.83 8.45
CA PHE A 175 -6.07 -5.34 9.59
C PHE A 175 -5.60 -4.22 10.52
N GLY A 176 -5.16 -3.08 9.98
CA GLY A 176 -4.78 -1.91 10.78
C GLY A 176 -5.94 -1.36 11.61
N ALA A 177 -7.14 -1.31 11.04
CA ALA A 177 -8.35 -0.91 11.76
C ALA A 177 -8.79 -1.94 12.81
N PHE A 178 -8.67 -3.24 12.51
CA PHE A 178 -9.01 -4.31 13.46
C PHE A 178 -8.03 -4.39 14.62
N ALA A 179 -6.73 -4.21 14.38
CA ALA A 179 -5.72 -4.15 15.45
C ALA A 179 -5.85 -2.88 16.31
N ALA A 180 -6.52 -1.85 15.80
CA ALA A 180 -6.75 -0.61 16.49
C ALA A 180 -8.04 -0.60 17.34
N ALA A 181 -9.05 -1.38 16.95
CA ALA A 181 -10.32 -1.50 17.67
C ALA A 181 -10.20 -2.43 18.88
#